data_AF-T1PIY5-F1
#
_entry.id   AF-T1PIY5-F1
#
_cell.length_a   1.000
_cell.length_b   1.000
_cell.length_c   1.000
_cell.angle_alpha   90.00
_cell.angle_beta   90.00
_cell.angle_gamma   90.00
#
_symmetry.space_group_name_H-M   'P 1'
#
loop_
_entity.id
_entity.type
_entity.pdbx_description
1 polymer ?
#
loop_
_entity_poly.entity_id
_entity_poly.type
_entity_poly.pdbx_seq_one_letter_code
_entity_poly.pdbx_strand_id
1 'polypeptide(L)'
;MDKFNRRLVRVTKEHANEAKDLLKLMGVPYVEAPCEAEAQCAALVKAGKVYATATEDMDALTFGSTVLLRHLTFSEARKMPVKEFHYSKILEGFGLTSKEFIDLCILLGCDYCDSIKGIGPKRAIELIDSYRDIETILENIDRQKYTIPEGWNYQVARELFVNPEVADAAEIELKWTEPDEEGLVKYLCGDRQFNEDRVRSGAKKILKSKQSQTQGRLDSFFKVLPSAGTTPKRKAVDDKKNAQQKKAKGAAGGAKGGRRPR
;
A
#
# COMPACT_ATOMS: atom_id res chain seq x y z
N MET A 1 -9.61 31.16 14.26
CA MET A 1 -9.69 31.53 12.83
C MET A 1 -9.26 30.37 11.93
N ASP A 2 -7.99 29.91 11.97
CA ASP A 2 -7.49 28.89 11.02
C ASP A 2 -8.21 27.53 11.01
N LYS A 3 -8.66 27.04 12.17
CA LYS A 3 -9.40 25.76 12.25
C LYS A 3 -10.73 25.81 11.49
N PHE A 4 -11.42 26.95 11.51
CA PHE A 4 -12.69 27.12 10.80
C PHE A 4 -12.47 27.42 9.32
N ASN A 5 -11.41 28.18 8.97
CA ASN A 5 -11.04 28.45 7.59
C ASN A 5 -10.73 27.15 6.81
N ARG A 6 -10.10 26.16 7.43
CA ARG A 6 -9.90 24.83 6.81
C ARG A 6 -11.19 24.11 6.44
N ARG A 7 -12.30 24.35 7.15
CA ARG A 7 -13.62 23.77 6.83
C ARG A 7 -14.30 24.44 5.64
N LEU A 8 -13.84 25.64 5.24
CA LEU A 8 -14.34 26.37 4.08
C LEU A 8 -13.61 25.99 2.79
N VAL A 9 -12.45 25.33 2.89
CA VAL A 9 -11.70 24.85 1.73
C VAL A 9 -12.53 23.77 1.03
N ARG A 10 -12.90 24.04 -0.22
CA ARG A 10 -13.59 23.10 -1.10
C ARG A 10 -12.79 22.92 -2.38
N VAL A 11 -12.75 21.70 -2.87
CA VAL A 11 -12.16 21.41 -4.18
C VAL A 11 -13.13 21.91 -5.25
N THR A 12 -12.63 22.72 -6.18
CA THR A 12 -13.41 23.22 -7.31
C THR A 12 -13.14 22.37 -8.55
N LYS A 13 -14.01 22.49 -9.56
CA LYS A 13 -13.79 21.85 -10.87
C LYS A 13 -12.50 22.35 -11.53
N GLU A 14 -12.13 23.61 -11.29
CA GLU A 14 -10.88 24.20 -11.77
C GLU A 14 -9.67 23.46 -11.20
N HIS A 15 -9.60 23.25 -9.88
CA HIS A 15 -8.51 22.48 -9.26
C HIS A 15 -8.40 21.06 -9.83
N ALA A 16 -9.54 20.40 -10.09
CA ALA A 16 -9.54 19.06 -10.68
C ALA A 16 -9.00 19.07 -12.12
N ASN A 17 -9.39 20.04 -12.93
CA ASN A 17 -8.89 20.18 -14.31
C ASN A 17 -7.40 20.52 -14.34
N GLU A 18 -6.95 21.42 -13.46
CA GLU A 18 -5.52 21.76 -13.30
C GLU A 18 -4.69 20.54 -12.91
N ALA A 19 -5.19 19.72 -12.00
CA ALA A 19 -4.54 18.46 -11.62
C ALA A 19 -4.50 17.47 -12.81
N LYS A 20 -5.57 17.34 -13.58
CA LYS A 20 -5.60 16.47 -14.77
C LYS A 20 -4.58 16.92 -15.81
N ASP A 21 -4.47 18.22 -16.07
CA ASP A 21 -3.51 18.74 -17.04
C ASP A 21 -2.06 18.54 -16.57
N LEU A 22 -1.80 18.73 -15.28
CA LEU A 22 -0.51 18.40 -14.68
C LEU A 22 -0.16 16.91 -14.81
N LEU A 23 -1.11 16.01 -14.54
CA LEU A 23 -0.91 14.56 -14.66
C LEU A 23 -0.59 14.15 -16.10
N LYS A 24 -1.28 14.74 -17.10
CA LYS A 24 -0.98 14.52 -18.52
C LYS A 24 0.45 14.90 -18.86
N LEU A 25 0.89 16.09 -18.42
CA LEU A 25 2.26 16.56 -18.66
C LEU A 25 3.30 15.71 -17.94
N MET A 26 2.98 15.14 -16.78
CA MET A 26 3.83 14.19 -16.07
C MET A 26 3.86 12.78 -16.70
N GLY A 27 2.99 12.50 -17.66
CA GLY A 27 2.83 11.18 -18.27
C GLY A 27 2.17 10.14 -17.36
N VAL A 28 1.40 10.60 -16.37
CA VAL A 28 0.68 9.74 -15.42
C VAL A 28 -0.77 9.56 -15.91
N PRO A 29 -1.26 8.32 -16.08
CA PRO A 29 -2.64 8.10 -16.47
C PRO A 29 -3.59 8.49 -15.34
N TYR A 30 -4.74 9.04 -15.71
CA TYR A 30 -5.86 9.27 -14.80
C TYR A 30 -7.14 8.69 -15.42
N VAL A 31 -8.10 8.36 -14.57
CA VAL A 31 -9.41 7.85 -14.96
C VAL A 31 -10.46 8.74 -14.33
N GLU A 32 -11.49 9.08 -15.09
CA GLU A 32 -12.67 9.78 -14.56
C GLU A 32 -13.72 8.74 -14.19
N ALA A 33 -13.99 8.59 -12.90
CA ALA A 33 -15.06 7.73 -12.44
C ALA A 33 -16.42 8.36 -12.78
N PRO A 34 -17.45 7.55 -13.12
CA PRO A 34 -18.79 8.08 -13.39
C PRO A 34 -19.45 8.63 -12.11
N CYS A 35 -19.15 8.03 -10.96
CA CYS A 35 -19.62 8.44 -9.65
C CYS A 35 -18.44 8.47 -8.65
N GLU A 36 -18.40 7.54 -7.69
CA GLU A 36 -17.39 7.50 -6.62
C GLU A 36 -16.03 6.99 -7.09
N ALA A 37 -14.97 7.71 -6.73
CA ALA A 37 -13.61 7.36 -7.09
C ALA A 37 -13.11 6.11 -6.33
N GLU A 38 -13.47 5.95 -5.04
CA GLU A 38 -13.15 4.73 -4.28
C GLU A 38 -13.75 3.49 -4.94
N ALA A 39 -15.01 3.58 -5.40
CA ALA A 39 -15.71 2.48 -6.04
C ALA A 39 -15.03 2.08 -7.34
N GLN A 40 -14.66 3.06 -8.19
CA GLN A 40 -13.92 2.79 -9.42
C GLN A 40 -12.56 2.15 -9.13
N CYS A 41 -11.85 2.63 -8.10
CA CYS A 41 -10.57 2.05 -7.71
C CYS A 41 -10.73 0.62 -7.18
N ALA A 42 -11.77 0.34 -6.40
CA ALA A 42 -12.10 -0.99 -5.92
C ALA A 42 -12.40 -1.94 -7.10
N ALA A 43 -13.15 -1.47 -8.11
CA ALA A 43 -13.42 -2.23 -9.32
C ALA A 43 -12.14 -2.57 -10.11
N LEU A 44 -11.21 -1.62 -10.25
CA LEU A 44 -9.90 -1.87 -10.89
C LEU A 44 -9.03 -2.88 -10.13
N VAL A 45 -9.07 -2.83 -8.79
CA VAL A 45 -8.38 -3.81 -7.93
C VAL A 45 -8.99 -5.21 -8.10
N LYS A 46 -10.33 -5.32 -8.05
CA LYS A 46 -11.05 -6.59 -8.28
C LYS A 46 -10.76 -7.19 -9.65
N ALA A 47 -10.64 -6.35 -10.67
CA ALA A 47 -10.29 -6.76 -12.04
C ALA A 47 -8.79 -7.11 -12.22
N GLY A 48 -7.96 -6.95 -11.18
CA GLY A 48 -6.52 -7.23 -11.24
C GLY A 48 -5.72 -6.24 -12.09
N LYS A 49 -6.30 -5.08 -12.46
CA LYS A 49 -5.63 -4.03 -13.24
C LYS A 49 -4.63 -3.23 -12.39
N VAL A 50 -4.87 -3.15 -11.09
CA VAL A 50 -4.00 -2.46 -10.11
C VAL A 50 -3.89 -3.32 -8.84
N TYR A 51 -2.80 -3.12 -8.08
CA TYR A 51 -2.53 -3.91 -6.86
C TYR A 51 -3.47 -3.57 -5.70
N ALA A 52 -3.70 -2.28 -5.45
CA ALA A 52 -4.43 -1.80 -4.28
C ALA A 52 -5.06 -0.42 -4.54
N THR A 53 -6.07 -0.08 -3.74
CA THR A 53 -6.65 1.26 -3.69
C THR A 53 -5.91 2.11 -2.66
N ALA A 54 -5.36 3.26 -3.07
CA ALA A 54 -4.68 4.17 -2.18
C ALA A 54 -5.60 5.34 -1.79
N THR A 55 -6.18 5.28 -0.59
CA THR A 55 -7.08 6.32 -0.06
C THR A 55 -6.99 6.35 1.46
N GLU A 56 -7.35 7.49 2.07
CA GLU A 56 -7.56 7.56 3.52
C GLU A 56 -8.96 7.15 3.95
N ASP A 57 -9.89 7.07 2.99
CA ASP A 57 -11.26 6.67 3.20
C ASP A 57 -11.37 5.14 3.27
N MET A 58 -12.03 4.63 4.30
CA MET A 58 -12.16 3.19 4.49
C MET A 58 -13.31 2.59 3.67
N ASP A 59 -14.18 3.41 3.09
CA ASP A 59 -15.34 2.95 2.31
C ASP A 59 -14.94 2.23 1.03
N ALA A 60 -13.70 2.42 0.55
CA ALA A 60 -13.10 1.57 -0.49
C ALA A 60 -13.11 0.07 -0.15
N LEU A 61 -13.01 -0.31 1.13
CA LEU A 61 -13.18 -1.71 1.55
C LEU A 61 -14.64 -2.16 1.46
N THR A 62 -15.58 -1.27 1.74
CA THR A 62 -17.03 -1.52 1.63
C THR A 62 -17.45 -1.72 0.18
N PHE A 63 -16.87 -0.97 -0.76
CA PHE A 63 -16.96 -1.22 -2.21
C PHE A 63 -16.23 -2.50 -2.66
N GLY A 64 -15.55 -3.19 -1.75
CA GLY A 64 -14.92 -4.49 -1.94
C GLY A 64 -13.50 -4.45 -2.52
N SER A 65 -12.77 -3.34 -2.36
CA SER A 65 -11.34 -3.33 -2.71
C SER A 65 -10.59 -4.40 -1.92
N THR A 66 -9.84 -5.27 -2.59
CA THR A 66 -9.18 -6.41 -1.93
C THR A 66 -8.01 -5.98 -1.06
N VAL A 67 -7.34 -4.89 -1.44
CA VAL A 67 -6.21 -4.30 -0.72
C VAL A 67 -6.37 -2.78 -0.69
N LEU A 68 -6.34 -2.20 0.51
CA LEU A 68 -6.37 -0.76 0.73
C LEU A 68 -5.06 -0.29 1.36
N LEU A 69 -4.47 0.77 0.78
CA LEU A 69 -3.25 1.41 1.27
C LEU A 69 -3.56 2.80 1.84
N ARG A 70 -3.21 3.02 3.11
CA ARG A 70 -3.27 4.32 3.76
C ARG A 70 -1.89 4.94 3.92
N HIS A 71 -1.86 6.25 3.98
CA HIS A 71 -0.70 7.13 4.13
C HIS A 71 0.22 7.17 2.91
N LEU A 72 -0.23 6.67 1.75
CA LEU A 72 0.60 6.65 0.55
C LEU A 72 0.87 8.06 0.00
N THR A 73 -0.12 8.96 0.08
CA THR A 73 -0.03 10.33 -0.43
C THR A 73 0.49 11.33 0.61
N PHE A 74 0.79 10.85 1.83
CA PHE A 74 1.34 11.72 2.86
C PHE A 74 2.75 12.17 2.50
N SER A 75 3.06 13.42 2.84
CA SER A 75 4.39 13.97 2.61
C SER A 75 5.45 13.08 3.24
N GLU A 76 6.50 12.78 2.48
CA GLU A 76 7.67 12.03 2.92
C GLU A 76 8.27 12.59 4.23
N ALA A 77 8.16 13.91 4.44
CA ALA A 77 8.61 14.59 5.65
C ALA A 77 7.90 14.11 6.93
N ARG A 78 6.66 13.61 6.82
CA ARG A 78 5.90 13.06 7.96
C ARG A 78 6.40 11.67 8.39
N LYS A 79 7.16 10.97 7.55
CA LYS A 79 7.75 9.64 7.80
C LYS A 79 6.77 8.62 8.39
N MET A 80 5.49 8.71 8.04
CA MET A 80 4.51 7.75 8.51
C MET A 80 4.53 6.51 7.61
N PRO A 81 4.55 5.29 8.18
CA PRO A 81 4.56 4.09 7.38
C PRO A 81 3.24 3.95 6.62
N VAL A 82 3.34 3.45 5.39
CA VAL A 82 2.18 3.01 4.62
C VAL A 82 1.53 1.84 5.36
N LYS A 83 0.22 1.92 5.56
CA LYS A 83 -0.56 0.85 6.20
C LYS A 83 -1.35 0.11 5.13
N GLU A 84 -1.32 -1.21 5.21
CA GLU A 84 -2.00 -2.09 4.27
C GLU A 84 -3.13 -2.85 4.98
N PHE A 85 -4.31 -2.84 4.38
CA PHE A 85 -5.49 -3.52 4.86
C PHE A 85 -5.93 -4.52 3.81
N HIS A 86 -5.97 -5.80 4.18
CA HIS A 86 -6.42 -6.87 3.31
C HIS A 86 -7.86 -7.22 3.63
N TYR A 87 -8.75 -7.08 2.64
CA TYR A 87 -10.18 -7.32 2.82
C TYR A 87 -10.47 -8.76 3.28
N SER A 88 -9.79 -9.75 2.70
CA SER A 88 -9.94 -11.16 3.10
C SER A 88 -9.62 -11.41 4.58
N LYS A 89 -8.54 -10.81 5.10
CA LYS A 89 -8.15 -10.93 6.51
C LYS A 89 -9.13 -10.21 7.45
N ILE A 90 -9.75 -9.12 6.98
CA ILE A 90 -10.78 -8.40 7.73
C ILE A 90 -12.02 -9.29 7.85
N LEU A 91 -12.50 -9.85 6.74
CA LEU A 91 -13.64 -10.78 6.74
C LEU A 91 -13.39 -12.00 7.61
N GLU A 92 -12.21 -12.62 7.50
CA GLU A 92 -11.80 -13.74 8.35
C GLU A 92 -11.74 -13.35 9.84
N GLY A 93 -11.14 -12.20 10.15
CA GLY A 93 -11.00 -11.71 11.52
C GLY A 93 -12.34 -11.41 12.20
N PHE A 94 -13.36 -11.02 11.44
CA PHE A 94 -14.72 -10.80 11.95
C PHE A 94 -15.66 -11.99 11.77
N GLY A 95 -15.29 -13.02 11.01
CA GLY A 95 -16.18 -14.14 10.67
C GLY A 95 -17.40 -13.72 9.82
N LEU A 96 -17.21 -12.72 8.97
CA LEU A 96 -18.27 -12.12 8.16
C LEU A 96 -18.07 -12.41 6.67
N THR A 97 -19.17 -12.53 5.95
CA THR A 97 -19.22 -12.48 4.49
C THR A 97 -19.17 -11.04 4.01
N SER A 98 -18.90 -10.83 2.71
CA SER A 98 -18.86 -9.49 2.13
C SER A 98 -20.18 -8.72 2.28
N LYS A 99 -21.33 -9.40 2.20
CA LYS A 99 -22.66 -8.79 2.38
C LYS A 99 -22.89 -8.34 3.83
N GLU A 100 -22.57 -9.22 4.79
CA GLU A 100 -22.69 -8.91 6.21
C GLU A 100 -21.72 -7.80 6.63
N PHE A 101 -20.54 -7.73 6.00
CA PHE A 101 -19.59 -6.63 6.20
C PHE A 101 -20.14 -5.28 5.72
N ILE A 102 -20.83 -5.24 4.58
CA ILE A 102 -21.48 -4.01 4.09
C ILE A 102 -22.54 -3.55 5.10
N ASP A 103 -23.34 -4.47 5.60
CA ASP A 103 -24.34 -4.19 6.63
C ASP A 103 -23.72 -3.67 7.93
N LEU A 104 -22.59 -4.25 8.36
CA LEU A 104 -21.82 -3.73 9.47
C LEU A 104 -21.37 -2.29 9.19
N CYS A 105 -20.81 -1.98 8.02
CA CYS A 105 -20.38 -0.62 7.67
C CYS A 105 -21.54 0.39 7.72
N ILE A 106 -22.71 0.01 7.20
CA ILE A 106 -23.91 0.84 7.26
C ILE A 106 -24.33 1.11 8.71
N LEU A 107 -24.29 0.08 9.58
CA LEU A 107 -24.60 0.22 11.01
C LEU A 107 -23.58 1.08 11.77
N LEU A 108 -22.31 1.04 11.37
CA LEU A 108 -21.26 1.91 11.92
C LEU A 108 -21.44 3.38 11.52
N GLY A 109 -22.19 3.62 10.45
CA GLY A 109 -22.42 4.93 9.84
C GLY A 109 -21.62 5.06 8.54
N CYS A 110 -22.33 5.40 7.47
CA CYS A 110 -21.77 5.71 6.16
C CYS A 110 -22.32 7.05 5.68
N ASP A 111 -21.78 7.58 4.58
CA ASP A 111 -22.19 8.89 4.05
C ASP A 111 -23.51 8.86 3.25
N TYR A 112 -24.04 7.66 2.97
CA TYR A 112 -25.19 7.47 2.06
C TYR A 112 -26.56 7.35 2.75
N CYS A 113 -26.58 7.09 4.06
CA CYS A 113 -27.80 7.04 4.85
C CYS A 113 -27.54 7.35 6.33
N ASP A 114 -28.60 7.62 7.09
CA ASP A 114 -28.50 7.77 8.54
C ASP A 114 -28.02 6.49 9.24
N SER A 115 -27.75 6.58 10.54
CA SER A 115 -27.43 5.44 11.41
C SER A 115 -28.41 5.35 12.59
N ILE A 116 -28.53 4.17 13.19
CA ILE A 116 -29.41 3.97 14.34
C ILE A 116 -28.77 4.60 15.59
N LYS A 117 -29.47 5.59 16.17
CA LYS A 117 -28.97 6.30 17.34
C LYS A 117 -28.77 5.35 18.53
N GLY A 118 -27.59 5.41 19.13
CA GLY A 118 -27.22 4.59 20.29
C GLY A 118 -26.58 3.25 19.93
N ILE A 119 -26.51 2.89 18.64
CA ILE A 119 -25.66 1.80 18.16
C ILE A 119 -24.29 2.40 17.79
N GLY A 120 -23.27 2.01 18.55
CA GLY A 120 -21.87 2.32 18.23
C GLY A 120 -21.11 1.07 17.80
N PRO A 121 -19.79 1.18 17.57
CA PRO A 121 -19.01 0.10 16.94
C PRO A 121 -19.09 -1.26 17.62
N LYS A 122 -18.98 -1.30 18.95
CA LYS A 122 -19.09 -2.55 19.71
C LYS A 122 -20.46 -3.20 19.52
N ARG A 123 -21.52 -2.40 19.61
CA ARG A 123 -22.89 -2.92 19.53
C ARG A 123 -23.25 -3.33 18.11
N ALA A 124 -22.76 -2.61 17.10
CA ALA A 124 -22.95 -2.99 15.69
C ALA A 124 -22.34 -4.36 15.41
N ILE A 125 -21.12 -4.62 15.91
CA ILE A 125 -20.45 -5.92 15.79
C ILE A 125 -21.25 -7.03 16.50
N GLU A 126 -21.70 -6.80 17.74
CA GLU A 126 -22.52 -7.79 18.46
C GLU A 126 -23.83 -8.13 17.74
N LEU A 127 -24.49 -7.12 17.17
CA LEU A 127 -25.74 -7.28 16.46
C LEU A 127 -25.54 -8.03 15.14
N ILE A 128 -24.53 -7.66 14.34
CA ILE A 128 -24.27 -8.34 13.07
C ILE A 128 -23.80 -9.79 13.30
N ASP A 129 -23.04 -10.05 14.37
CA ASP A 129 -22.61 -11.40 14.70
C ASP A 129 -23.81 -12.29 15.08
N SER A 130 -24.79 -11.72 15.80
CA SER A 130 -25.99 -12.45 16.26
C SER A 130 -27.04 -12.64 15.17
N TYR A 131 -27.27 -11.62 14.34
CA TYR A 131 -28.44 -11.55 13.44
C TYR A 131 -28.08 -11.56 11.95
N ARG A 132 -26.79 -11.36 11.61
CA ARG A 132 -26.21 -11.43 10.27
C ARG A 132 -26.62 -10.32 9.28
N ASP A 133 -27.84 -9.82 9.31
CA ASP A 133 -28.30 -8.74 8.41
C ASP A 133 -29.11 -7.65 9.12
N ILE A 134 -29.23 -6.48 8.48
CA ILE A 134 -29.94 -5.31 9.04
C ILE A 134 -31.43 -5.61 9.23
N GLU A 135 -32.07 -6.31 8.30
CA GLU A 135 -33.48 -6.67 8.36
C GLU A 135 -33.81 -7.43 9.65
N THR A 136 -33.08 -8.50 9.92
CA THR A 136 -33.24 -9.34 11.12
C THR A 136 -32.91 -8.56 12.39
N ILE A 137 -31.93 -7.65 12.35
CA ILE A 137 -31.64 -6.73 13.47
C ILE A 137 -32.87 -5.87 13.76
N LEU A 138 -33.51 -5.28 12.74
CA LEU A 138 -34.66 -4.39 12.90
C LEU A 138 -35.90 -5.10 13.44
N GLU A 139 -36.04 -6.39 13.19
CA GLU A 139 -37.10 -7.24 13.74
C GLU A 139 -36.90 -7.53 15.23
N ASN A 140 -35.64 -7.68 15.67
CA ASN A 140 -35.29 -8.18 17.01
C ASN A 140 -34.75 -7.09 17.97
N ILE A 141 -34.55 -5.87 17.48
CA ILE A 141 -34.00 -4.79 18.29
C ILE A 141 -35.04 -4.19 19.25
N ASP A 142 -34.60 -3.82 20.45
CA ASP A 142 -35.40 -3.08 21.42
C ASP A 142 -35.68 -1.66 20.92
N ARG A 143 -36.88 -1.46 20.36
CA ARG A 143 -37.34 -0.17 19.81
C ARG A 143 -37.61 0.90 20.88
N GLN A 144 -37.68 0.54 22.16
CA GLN A 144 -37.76 1.54 23.23
C GLN A 144 -36.39 2.14 23.51
N LYS A 145 -35.33 1.33 23.38
CA LYS A 145 -33.95 1.74 23.60
C LYS A 145 -33.29 2.35 22.36
N TYR A 146 -33.58 1.81 21.19
CA TYR A 146 -32.95 2.20 19.93
C TYR A 146 -33.97 2.83 18.99
N THR A 147 -33.76 4.10 18.65
CA THR A 147 -34.62 4.83 17.71
C THR A 147 -34.09 4.66 16.30
N ILE A 148 -34.87 3.98 15.46
CA ILE A 148 -34.60 3.82 14.03
C ILE A 148 -34.98 5.14 13.33
N PRO A 149 -34.14 5.70 12.44
CA PRO A 149 -34.48 6.88 11.67
C PRO A 149 -35.77 6.68 10.86
N GLU A 150 -36.61 7.70 10.80
CA GLU A 150 -37.84 7.65 9.99
C GLU A 150 -37.46 7.61 8.50
N GLY A 151 -38.00 6.65 7.75
CA GLY A 151 -37.68 6.48 6.33
C GLY A 151 -36.24 6.03 6.06
N TRP A 152 -35.59 5.36 7.01
CA TRP A 152 -34.20 4.91 6.87
C TRP A 152 -33.98 4.08 5.60
N ASN A 153 -33.22 4.65 4.66
CA ASN A 153 -33.01 4.15 3.30
C ASN A 153 -31.76 3.24 3.18
N TYR A 154 -31.48 2.42 4.17
CA TYR A 154 -30.26 1.59 4.21
C TYR A 154 -30.16 0.62 3.03
N GLN A 155 -31.28 0.16 2.46
CA GLN A 155 -31.28 -0.72 1.30
C GLN A 155 -30.69 -0.03 0.06
N VAL A 156 -30.92 1.29 -0.10
CA VAL A 156 -30.36 2.08 -1.19
C VAL A 156 -28.85 2.24 -1.01
N ALA A 157 -28.40 2.51 0.22
CA ALA A 157 -26.98 2.56 0.55
C ALA A 157 -26.29 1.20 0.33
N ARG A 158 -26.93 0.11 0.73
CA ARG A 158 -26.45 -1.25 0.48
C ARG A 158 -26.32 -1.52 -1.02
N GLU A 159 -27.34 -1.18 -1.81
CA GLU A 159 -27.31 -1.37 -3.26
C GLU A 159 -26.16 -0.57 -3.90
N LEU A 160 -25.92 0.66 -3.44
CA LEU A 160 -24.80 1.48 -3.90
C LEU A 160 -23.44 0.84 -3.62
N PHE A 161 -23.25 0.19 -2.47
CA PHE A 161 -22.00 -0.53 -2.17
C PHE A 161 -21.85 -1.84 -2.94
N VAL A 162 -22.96 -2.55 -3.18
CA VAL A 162 -22.95 -3.84 -3.89
C VAL A 162 -22.76 -3.65 -5.39
N ASN A 163 -23.51 -2.71 -5.98
CA ASN A 163 -23.55 -2.42 -7.40
C ASN A 163 -23.28 -0.93 -7.65
N PRO A 164 -22.05 -0.43 -7.36
CA PRO A 164 -21.73 0.96 -7.61
C PRO A 164 -21.68 1.25 -9.12
N GLU A 165 -22.04 2.47 -9.49
CA GLU A 165 -21.83 2.96 -10.85
C GLU A 165 -20.33 3.15 -11.08
N VAL A 166 -19.73 2.28 -11.89
CA VAL A 166 -18.32 2.30 -12.26
C VAL A 166 -18.16 2.03 -13.75
N ALA A 167 -17.16 2.64 -14.37
CA ALA A 167 -16.75 2.33 -15.73
C ALA A 167 -16.14 0.93 -15.80
N ASP A 168 -16.31 0.26 -16.94
CA ASP A 168 -15.78 -1.08 -17.14
C ASP A 168 -14.25 -1.09 -17.06
N ALA A 169 -13.72 -1.86 -16.11
CA ALA A 169 -12.30 -2.04 -15.92
C ALA A 169 -11.59 -2.65 -17.14
N ALA A 170 -12.31 -3.38 -18.00
CA ALA A 170 -11.76 -3.95 -19.21
C ALA A 170 -11.41 -2.87 -20.24
N GLU A 171 -12.26 -1.83 -20.37
CA GLU A 171 -12.08 -0.71 -21.30
C GLU A 171 -11.02 0.29 -20.84
N ILE A 172 -10.66 0.27 -19.56
CA ILE A 172 -9.63 1.14 -18.99
C ILE A 172 -8.23 0.57 -19.29
N GLU A 173 -7.47 1.33 -20.09
CA GLU A 173 -6.05 1.11 -20.34
C GLU A 173 -5.20 2.12 -19.56
N LEU A 174 -4.35 1.61 -18.65
CA LEU A 174 -3.44 2.44 -17.86
C LEU A 174 -2.05 2.44 -18.52
N LYS A 175 -1.72 3.55 -19.20
CA LYS A 175 -0.44 3.72 -19.89
C LYS A 175 0.33 4.92 -19.35
N TRP A 176 1.54 4.66 -18.84
CA TRP A 176 2.47 5.70 -18.43
C TRP A 176 3.30 6.19 -19.62
N THR A 177 3.13 7.45 -19.99
CA THR A 177 3.87 8.10 -21.08
C THR A 177 5.09 8.84 -20.54
N GLU A 178 5.95 9.34 -21.43
CA GLU A 178 7.12 10.12 -21.00
C GLU A 178 6.66 11.51 -20.53
N PRO A 179 7.26 12.06 -19.46
CA PRO A 179 6.92 13.40 -19.01
C PRO A 179 7.38 14.45 -20.05
N ASP A 180 6.52 15.42 -20.33
CA ASP A 180 6.82 16.58 -21.17
C ASP A 180 7.51 17.67 -20.31
N GLU A 181 8.85 17.67 -20.30
CA GLU A 181 9.63 18.61 -19.49
C GLU A 181 9.34 20.09 -19.85
N GLU A 182 9.31 20.41 -21.14
CA GLU A 182 9.08 21.79 -21.59
C GLU A 182 7.62 22.21 -21.34
N GLY A 183 6.67 21.31 -21.53
CA GLY A 183 5.27 21.53 -21.17
C GLY A 183 5.09 21.78 -19.66
N LEU A 184 5.76 21.00 -18.80
CA LEU A 184 5.76 21.19 -17.34
C LEU A 184 6.34 22.54 -16.93
N VAL A 185 7.47 22.95 -17.52
CA VAL A 185 8.09 24.24 -17.25
C VAL A 185 7.18 25.38 -17.68
N LYS A 186 6.62 25.31 -18.89
CA LYS A 186 5.68 26.33 -19.37
C LYS A 186 4.46 26.45 -18.47
N TYR A 187 3.85 25.33 -18.10
CA TYR A 187 2.64 25.30 -17.27
C TYR A 187 2.89 25.79 -15.83
N LEU A 188 3.95 25.30 -15.17
CA LEU A 188 4.21 25.61 -13.77
C LEU A 188 4.97 26.93 -13.58
N CYS A 189 5.95 27.24 -14.41
CA CYS A 189 6.79 28.44 -14.25
C CYS A 189 6.19 29.66 -14.92
N GLY A 190 5.55 29.49 -16.08
CA GLY A 190 4.87 30.56 -16.80
C GLY A 190 3.61 31.02 -16.06
N ASP A 191 2.59 30.16 -16.04
CA ASP A 191 1.25 30.56 -15.58
C ASP A 191 1.12 30.56 -14.05
N ARG A 192 1.93 29.76 -13.35
CA ARG A 192 1.80 29.52 -11.90
C ARG A 192 2.98 30.00 -11.07
N GLN A 193 3.98 30.62 -11.70
CA GLN A 193 5.14 31.26 -11.04
C GLN A 193 5.96 30.32 -10.12
N PHE A 194 6.01 29.02 -10.42
CA PHE A 194 6.91 28.10 -9.74
C PHE A 194 8.37 28.31 -10.16
N ASN A 195 9.31 27.94 -9.29
CA ASN A 195 10.74 28.02 -9.58
C ASN A 195 11.15 26.98 -10.65
N GLU A 196 11.73 27.45 -11.76
CA GLU A 196 12.11 26.63 -12.91
C GLU A 196 13.12 25.54 -12.60
N ASP A 197 14.18 25.86 -11.86
CA ASP A 197 15.20 24.87 -11.49
C ASP A 197 14.59 23.70 -10.70
N ARG A 198 13.63 23.98 -9.82
CA ARG A 198 12.90 22.97 -9.06
C ARG A 198 12.01 22.11 -9.95
N VAL A 199 11.31 22.72 -10.91
CA VAL A 199 10.44 21.99 -11.86
C VAL A 199 11.26 21.08 -12.76
N ARG A 200 12.34 21.58 -13.38
CA ARG A 200 13.25 20.78 -14.23
C ARG A 200 13.91 19.66 -13.44
N SER A 201 14.35 19.92 -12.21
CA SER A 201 14.88 18.89 -11.31
C SER A 201 13.83 17.81 -11.00
N GLY A 202 12.57 18.19 -10.78
CA GLY A 202 11.45 17.28 -10.60
C GLY A 202 11.19 16.41 -11.84
N ALA A 203 11.09 17.02 -13.02
CA ALA A 203 10.88 16.32 -14.29
C ALA A 203 11.98 15.27 -14.57
N LYS A 204 13.25 15.64 -14.34
CA LYS A 204 14.40 14.71 -14.46
C LYS A 204 14.30 13.52 -13.50
N LYS A 205 13.81 13.72 -12.28
CA LYS A 205 13.58 12.62 -11.33
C LYS A 205 12.50 11.67 -11.83
N ILE A 206 11.38 12.19 -12.36
CA ILE A 206 10.29 11.38 -12.92
C ILE A 206 10.82 10.53 -14.09
N LEU A 207 11.54 11.17 -15.02
CA LEU A 207 12.13 10.50 -16.18
C LEU A 207 13.10 9.38 -15.77
N LYS A 208 13.98 9.66 -14.79
CA LYS A 208 14.94 8.68 -14.27
C LYS A 208 14.24 7.49 -13.59
N SER A 209 13.18 7.75 -12.83
CA SER A 209 12.40 6.69 -12.18
C SER A 209 11.73 5.76 -13.19
N LYS A 210 11.27 6.29 -14.33
CA LYS A 210 10.69 5.49 -15.42
C LYS A 210 11.72 4.63 -16.15
N GLN A 211 12.94 5.14 -16.32
CA GLN A 211 14.05 4.43 -16.98
C GLN A 211 14.71 3.35 -16.09
N SER A 212 14.24 3.15 -14.86
CA SER A 212 14.76 2.13 -13.96
C SER A 212 14.37 0.71 -14.43
N GLN A 213 15.20 0.17 -15.33
CA GLN A 213 15.35 -1.21 -15.80
C GLN A 213 14.06 -1.92 -16.26
N THR A 214 13.97 -2.13 -17.58
CA THR A 214 12.96 -2.96 -18.27
C THR A 214 12.92 -4.43 -17.81
N GLN A 215 13.91 -4.87 -17.04
CA GLN A 215 13.92 -6.15 -16.33
C GLN A 215 14.19 -5.91 -14.84
N GLY A 216 13.16 -6.07 -14.01
CA GLY A 216 13.27 -5.92 -12.56
C GLY A 216 14.28 -6.92 -12.00
N ARG A 217 15.35 -6.44 -11.37
CA ARG A 217 16.26 -7.29 -10.60
C ARG A 217 15.56 -7.66 -9.29
N LEU A 218 15.84 -8.85 -8.74
CA LEU A 218 15.33 -9.23 -7.41
C LEU A 218 15.72 -8.20 -6.33
N ASP A 219 16.90 -7.59 -6.46
CA ASP A 219 17.38 -6.51 -5.60
C ASP A 219 16.47 -5.27 -5.60
N SER A 220 15.64 -5.09 -6.64
CA SER A 220 14.65 -4.02 -6.73
C SER A 220 13.37 -4.30 -5.94
N PHE A 221 13.07 -5.57 -5.66
CA PHE A 221 11.90 -6.00 -4.88
C PHE A 221 12.25 -6.29 -3.42
N PHE A 222 13.43 -6.85 -3.17
CA PHE A 222 13.87 -7.26 -1.85
C PHE A 222 15.02 -6.40 -1.36
N LYS A 223 14.85 -5.81 -0.18
CA LYS A 223 15.96 -5.14 0.51
C LYS A 223 17.03 -6.17 0.83
N VAL A 224 18.25 -5.94 0.33
CA VAL A 224 19.42 -6.76 0.66
C VAL A 224 19.69 -6.62 2.16
N LEU A 225 19.52 -7.73 2.90
CA LEU A 225 19.98 -7.81 4.28
C LEU A 225 21.51 -7.91 4.28
N PRO A 226 22.21 -7.28 5.24
CA PRO A 226 23.65 -7.47 5.37
C PRO A 226 23.94 -8.97 5.46
N SER A 227 24.83 -9.48 4.60
CA SER A 227 25.21 -10.90 4.69
C SER A 227 25.75 -11.14 6.10
N ALA A 228 25.16 -12.09 6.82
CA ALA A 228 25.72 -12.56 8.08
C ALA A 228 27.10 -13.18 7.78
N GLY A 229 28.15 -12.36 7.87
CA GLY A 229 29.52 -12.80 7.67
C GLY A 229 29.90 -13.77 8.77
N THR A 230 29.72 -15.06 8.54
CA THR A 230 30.38 -16.14 9.29
C THR A 230 30.53 -17.38 8.41
N THR A 231 31.46 -17.33 7.45
CA THR A 231 32.29 -18.51 7.24
C THR A 231 33.13 -18.67 8.51
N PRO A 232 33.02 -19.78 9.26
CA PRO A 232 33.96 -20.02 10.33
C PRO A 232 35.33 -20.16 9.68
N LYS A 233 36.24 -19.22 9.94
CA LYS A 233 37.68 -19.48 9.80
C LYS A 233 37.92 -20.80 10.56
N ARG A 234 38.24 -21.88 9.83
CA ARG A 234 38.81 -23.09 10.43
C ARG A 234 39.91 -22.60 11.37
N LYS A 235 39.71 -22.75 12.68
CA LYS A 235 40.76 -22.57 13.66
C LYS A 235 41.87 -23.54 13.26
N ALA A 236 43.02 -23.01 12.85
CA ALA A 236 44.25 -23.77 12.81
C ALA A 236 44.51 -24.20 14.27
N VAL A 237 44.25 -25.47 14.54
CA VAL A 237 44.53 -26.10 15.83
C VAL A 237 46.03 -26.41 15.84
N ASP A 238 46.72 -25.75 16.76
CA ASP A 238 47.98 -26.16 17.40
C ASP A 238 49.14 -26.63 16.53
N ASP A 239 49.95 -25.68 16.06
CA ASP A 239 51.39 -25.89 15.81
C ASP A 239 52.20 -25.22 16.91
N LYS A 240 52.15 -25.78 18.13
CA LYS A 240 53.11 -25.45 19.21
C LYS A 240 53.12 -26.46 20.36
N LYS A 241 53.41 -27.74 20.09
CA LYS A 241 54.02 -28.64 21.10
C LYS A 241 54.94 -29.67 20.44
N ASN A 242 56.24 -29.33 20.40
CA ASN A 242 57.39 -30.17 20.78
C ASN A 242 58.65 -29.89 19.96
N ALA A 243 59.23 -28.73 20.24
CA ALA A 243 60.68 -28.61 20.31
C ALA A 243 61.20 -29.42 21.52
N GLN A 244 61.09 -30.76 21.48
CA GLN A 244 61.80 -31.68 22.41
C GLN A 244 61.63 -33.16 22.01
N GLN A 245 61.93 -33.51 20.76
CA GLN A 245 62.27 -34.88 20.38
C GLN A 245 63.07 -34.89 19.07
N LYS A 246 64.34 -34.44 19.15
CA LYS A 246 65.47 -34.86 18.29
C LYS A 246 66.82 -34.21 18.69
N LYS A 247 67.01 -33.90 19.98
CA LYS A 247 68.34 -33.79 20.62
C LYS A 247 68.48 -34.89 21.66
N ALA A 248 68.46 -36.13 21.19
CA ALA A 248 69.00 -37.28 21.92
C ALA A 248 69.27 -38.40 20.91
N LYS A 249 70.53 -38.85 20.90
CA LYS A 249 71.06 -40.07 20.26
C LYS A 249 71.28 -40.05 18.75
N GLY A 250 72.22 -39.20 18.33
CA GLY A 250 73.27 -39.64 17.42
C GLY A 250 74.56 -39.84 18.22
N ALA A 251 74.96 -41.10 18.46
CA ALA A 251 76.34 -41.56 18.63
C ALA A 251 76.35 -43.07 18.91
N ALA A 252 76.69 -43.89 17.91
CA ALA A 252 77.78 -44.87 17.98
C ALA A 252 77.83 -45.82 16.75
N GLY A 253 78.95 -45.74 16.01
CA GLY A 253 79.58 -46.81 15.22
C GLY A 253 78.97 -47.11 13.84
N GLY A 254 79.72 -47.36 12.77
CA GLY A 254 81.16 -47.40 12.55
C GLY A 254 81.45 -47.98 11.16
N ALA A 255 82.54 -47.51 10.55
CA ALA A 255 83.36 -48.15 9.51
C ALA A 255 82.81 -48.41 8.06
N LYS A 256 83.59 -47.83 7.13
CA LYS A 256 84.15 -48.37 5.86
C LYS A 256 83.45 -48.16 4.51
N GLY A 257 84.23 -47.54 3.62
CA GLY A 257 84.28 -47.77 2.16
C GLY A 257 83.26 -46.96 1.36
N GLY A 258 83.57 -46.20 0.32
CA GLY A 258 84.76 -46.08 -0.51
C GLY A 258 84.29 -45.71 -1.92
N ARG A 259 84.93 -44.68 -2.51
CA ARG A 259 84.96 -44.33 -3.95
C ARG A 259 83.67 -43.92 -4.69
N ARG A 260 83.63 -42.61 -5.01
CA ARG A 260 83.39 -41.96 -6.33
C ARG A 260 83.53 -42.88 -7.58
N PRO A 261 83.18 -42.42 -8.80
CA PRO A 261 82.01 -41.65 -9.25
C PRO A 261 81.51 -42.13 -10.65
N ARG A 262 80.34 -41.67 -11.10
CA ARG A 262 80.19 -40.78 -12.28
C ARG A 262 78.72 -40.44 -12.47
#